data_AF-A0A9D8EA42-F1
#
_entry.id   AF-A0A9D8EA42-F1
#
_cell.length_a   1.000
_cell.length_b   1.000
_cell.length_c   1.000
_cell.angle_alpha   90.00
_cell.angle_beta   90.00
_cell.angle_gamma   90.00
#
_symmetry.space_group_name_H-M   'P 1'
#
loop_
_entity.id
_entity.type
_entity.pdbx_description
1 polymer ?
#
loop_
_entity_poly.entity_id
_entity_poly.type
_entity_poly.pdbx_seq_one_letter_code
_entity_poly.pdbx_strand_id
1 'polypeptide(L)' 'MPTTVHTIGHGSAAFSLVAGVLAHHGVATIIDVRSHPYSRHAPEFSRPLLEGLTAASGFG' A
#
# COMPACT_ATOMS: atom_id res chain seq x y z
N MET A 1 21.80 11.15 12.19
CA MET A 1 20.48 11.51 11.62
C MET A 1 19.50 10.42 12.04
N PRO A 2 18.41 10.73 12.75
CA PRO A 2 17.41 9.73 13.11
C PRO A 2 16.61 9.28 11.88
N THR A 3 16.24 8.00 11.83
CA THR A 3 15.34 7.44 10.80
C THR A 3 13.92 7.91 11.07
N THR A 4 13.28 8.51 10.07
CA THR A 4 11.86 8.90 10.15
C THR A 4 10.99 7.78 9.63
N VAL A 5 9.97 7.39 10.39
CA VAL A 5 9.00 6.35 10.01
C VAL A 5 7.61 6.99 9.94
N HIS A 6 7.00 6.94 8.76
CA HIS A 6 5.61 7.36 8.56
C HIS A 6 4.68 6.16 8.71
N THR A 7 3.51 6.37 9.31
CA THR A 7 2.47 5.34 9.43
C THR A 7 1.18 5.85 8.82
N ILE A 8 0.40 4.94 8.23
CA ILE A 8 -0.89 5.22 7.64
C ILE A 8 -1.84 4.05 7.95
N GLY A 9 -3.07 4.37 8.33
CA GLY A 9 -4.17 3.39 8.40
C GLY A 9 -5.10 3.57 7.21
N HIS A 10 -5.57 2.48 6.61
CA HIS A 10 -6.49 2.54 5.47
C HIS A 10 -7.97 2.34 5.84
N GLY A 11 -8.30 1.75 7.01
CA GLY A 11 -9.70 1.50 7.39
C GLY A 11 -10.47 0.75 6.29
N SER A 12 -11.59 1.31 5.86
CA SER A 12 -12.39 0.84 4.70
C SER A 12 -12.12 1.61 3.41
N ALA A 13 -11.04 2.40 3.35
CA ALA A 13 -10.67 3.15 2.16
C ALA A 13 -10.17 2.21 1.06
N ALA A 14 -10.60 2.46 -0.17
CA ALA A 14 -10.09 1.79 -1.34
C ALA A 14 -8.59 2.10 -1.55
N PHE A 15 -7.88 1.18 -2.20
CA PHE A 15 -6.45 1.34 -2.47
C PHE A 15 -6.12 2.66 -3.21
N SER A 16 -6.98 3.14 -4.11
CA SER A 16 -6.74 4.40 -4.85
C SER A 16 -6.58 5.62 -3.95
N LEU A 17 -7.29 5.68 -2.82
CA LEU A 17 -7.16 6.75 -1.84
C LEU A 17 -5.81 6.64 -1.12
N VAL A 18 -5.45 5.41 -0.71
CA VAL A 18 -4.14 5.13 -0.08
C VAL A 18 -3.00 5.49 -1.04
N ALA A 19 -3.09 5.10 -2.31
CA ALA A 19 -2.15 5.44 -3.35
C ALA A 19 -1.97 6.96 -3.50
N GLY A 20 -3.06 7.73 -3.49
CA GLY A 20 -2.98 9.20 -3.54
C GLY A 20 -2.20 9.79 -2.36
N VAL A 21 -2.40 9.28 -1.14
CA VAL A 21 -1.66 9.73 0.04
C VAL A 21 -0.18 9.34 -0.05
N LEU A 22 0.12 8.11 -0.46
CA LEU A 22 1.50 7.64 -0.62
C LEU A 22 2.26 8.47 -1.66
N ALA A 23 1.64 8.73 -2.81
CA ALA A 23 2.22 9.55 -3.87
C ALA A 23 2.42 11.01 -3.41
N HIS A 24 1.47 11.57 -2.64
CA HIS A 24 1.61 12.92 -2.07
C HIS A 24 2.84 13.05 -1.15
N HIS A 25 3.20 11.97 -0.45
CA HIS A 25 4.40 11.91 0.40
C HIS A 25 5.66 11.41 -0.33
N GLY A 26 5.62 11.24 -1.66
CA GLY A 26 6.79 10.87 -2.46
C GLY A 26 7.20 9.40 -2.34
N VAL A 27 6.31 8.51 -1.90
CA VAL A 27 6.57 7.08 -1.85
C VAL A 27 6.58 6.54 -3.29
N ALA A 28 7.65 5.83 -3.66
CA ALA A 28 7.81 5.24 -4.99
C ALA A 28 7.64 3.72 -5.01
N THR A 29 8.03 3.04 -3.93
CA THR A 29 8.09 1.57 -3.84
C THR A 29 7.29 1.08 -2.66
N ILE A 30 6.52 0.02 -2.87
CA ILE A 30 5.72 -0.64 -1.84
C ILE A 30 6.24 -2.07 -1.70
N ILE A 31 6.67 -2.43 -0.49
CA ILE A 31 7.15 -3.77 -0.17
C ILE A 31 6.21 -4.38 0.86
N ASP A 32 5.55 -5.48 0.48
CA ASP A 32 4.74 -6.25 1.41
C ASP A 32 5.61 -7.18 2.24
N VAL A 33 5.77 -6.87 3.52
CA VAL A 33 6.59 -7.64 4.47
C VAL A 33 5.79 -8.67 5.27
N ARG A 34 4.49 -8.86 4.97
CA ARG A 34 3.63 -9.80 5.70
C ARG A 34 3.97 -11.24 5.35
N SER A 35 4.11 -12.09 6.35
CA SER A 35 4.31 -13.54 6.16
C SER A 35 3.10 -14.23 5.51
N HIS A 36 1.90 -13.74 5.80
CA HIS A 36 0.63 -14.17 5.20
C HIS A 36 -0.02 -12.97 4.54
N PRO A 37 0.32 -12.66 3.28
CA PRO A 37 -0.07 -11.41 2.62
C PRO A 37 -1.49 -11.53 2.02
N TYR A 38 -2.44 -11.90 2.87
CA TYR A 38 -3.85 -12.07 2.56
C TYR A 38 -4.70 -11.27 3.54
N SER A 39 -5.79 -10.69 3.04
CA SER A 39 -6.76 -9.96 3.85
C SER A 39 -8.17 -10.47 3.59
N ARG A 40 -8.84 -10.92 4.66
CA ARG A 40 -10.26 -11.32 4.62
C ARG A 40 -11.22 -10.14 4.58
N HIS A 41 -10.81 -8.98 5.11
CA HIS A 41 -11.67 -7.81 5.27
C HIS A 41 -11.55 -6.82 4.11
N ALA A 42 -10.39 -6.78 3.47
CA ALA A 42 -10.10 -5.91 2.34
C ALA A 42 -9.34 -6.73 1.29
N PRO A 43 -10.05 -7.58 0.50
CA PRO A 43 -9.44 -8.49 -0.45
C PRO A 43 -8.47 -7.83 -1.44
N GLU A 44 -8.70 -6.56 -1.79
CA GLU A 44 -7.84 -5.74 -2.64
C GLU A 44 -6.43 -5.52 -2.07
N PHE A 45 -6.25 -5.66 -0.76
CA PHE A 45 -4.94 -5.63 -0.09
C PHE A 45 -4.31 -7.03 0.04
N SER A 46 -4.89 -8.06 -0.56
CA SER A 46 -4.21 -9.35 -0.71
C SER A 46 -3.20 -9.27 -1.85
N ARG A 47 -2.02 -9.87 -1.68
CA ARG A 47 -0.87 -9.72 -2.59
C ARG A 47 -1.22 -9.80 -4.10
N PRO A 48 -2.00 -10.79 -4.58
CA PRO A 48 -2.27 -10.90 -6.02
C PRO A 48 -2.98 -9.68 -6.61
N LEU A 49 -3.92 -9.09 -5.85
CA LEU A 49 -4.63 -7.88 -6.28
C LEU A 49 -3.79 -6.64 -6.03
N LEU A 50 -3.08 -6.60 -4.90
CA LEU A 50 -2.27 -5.47 -4.50
C LEU A 50 -1.15 -5.21 -5.51
N GLU A 51 -0.43 -6.23 -5.98
CA GLU A 51 0.64 -6.08 -6.98
C GLU A 51 0.15 -5.43 -8.28
N GLY A 52 -1.02 -5.82 -8.76
CA GLY A 52 -1.64 -5.21 -9.94
C GLY A 52 -2.05 -3.75 -9.70
N LEU A 53 -2.62 -3.47 -8.53
CA LEU A 53 -3.05 -2.12 -8.15
C LEU A 53 -1.86 -1.18 -7.95
N THR A 54 -0.78 -1.66 -7.33
CA THR A 54 0.44 -0.88 -7.11
C THR A 54 1.08 -0.53 -8.45
N ALA A 55 1.23 -1.51 -9.35
CA ALA A 55 1.80 -1.29 -10.69
C ALA A 55 0.95 -0.31 -11.51
N ALA A 56 -0.38 -0.47 -11.49
CA ALA A 56 -1.30 0.44 -12.18
C ALA A 56 -1.27 1.87 -11.62
N SER A 57 -0.88 2.04 -10.36
CA SER A 57 -0.76 3.34 -9.69
C SER A 57 0.64 3.95 -9.80
N GLY A 58 1.55 3.30 -10.53
CA GLY A 58 2.92 3.78 -10.75
C GLY A 58 3.91 3.46 -9.63
N PHE A 59 3.54 2.59 -8.69
CA PHE A 59 4.48 2.06 -7.69
C PHE A 59 5.20 0.83 -8.24
N GLY A 60 6.51 0.73 -7.96
CA GLY A 60 7.37 -0.37 -8.40
C GLY A 60 8.45 -0.68 -7.40
#